data_AF-A2DE29-F1
#
_entry.id   AF-A2DE29-F1
#
_cell.length_a   1.000
_cell.length_b   1.000
_cell.length_c   1.000
_cell.angle_alpha   90.00
_cell.angle_beta   90.00
_cell.angle_gamma   90.00
#
_symmetry.space_group_name_H-M   'P 1'
#
loop_
_entity.id
_entity.type
_entity.pdbx_description
1 polymer ?
#
loop_
_entity_poly.entity_id
_entity_poly.type
_entity_poly.pdbx_seq_one_letter_code
_entity_poly.pdbx_strand_id
1 'polypeptide(L)'
;MFTIILSLADDNIWNSYFKSQFTEVETKHCQNCNLPADKGQYYLDECNFFNDKDRVVNFNPIENTLFLHNRCSFSNCTSTESGSCIYYQIGSNSSIVQRKFCCTKCQSQSQSGAHFSYTYVDKDNLNFFIESSLFDVGKEGFGCSIEAERDNIIVSSTNFSSCKASWGPAGYLKSPNVNYTTKYNYTTVVNNLAACQIISIWNNSLIDSCNIINNTIAASGSGSIIYHWGNSLTVKSCSFINNTAPQGSCLIFNDGNDQLTVDSCYIDNSISNTFYSSIVPTNTRGLFTNNLTNYQTEFAIIKKTKYIEYFSHRFPRRRLLNI
;
A
#
# COMPACT_ATOMS: atom_id res chain seq x y z
N MET A 1 11.70 9.28 28.38
CA MET A 1 12.54 10.41 27.97
C MET A 1 13.10 10.04 26.60
N PHE A 2 12.54 10.59 25.54
CA PHE A 2 13.03 10.37 24.18
C PHE A 2 13.75 11.62 23.72
N THR A 3 15.00 11.42 23.32
CA THR A 3 15.82 12.43 22.66
C THR A 3 15.43 12.47 21.20
N ILE A 4 14.89 13.60 20.74
CA ILE A 4 14.76 13.91 19.32
C ILE A 4 16.20 14.07 18.79
N ILE A 5 16.67 13.09 18.02
CA ILE A 5 17.86 13.27 17.20
C ILE A 5 17.35 13.83 15.88
N LEU A 6 17.51 15.14 15.68
CA LEU A 6 17.45 15.74 14.35
C LEU A 6 18.63 15.16 13.55
N SER A 7 18.39 14.12 12.75
CA SER A 7 19.43 13.61 11.86
C SER A 7 19.67 14.62 10.74
N LEU A 8 20.84 15.22 10.76
CA LEU A 8 21.32 16.31 9.89
C LEU A 8 21.60 15.92 8.42
N ALA A 9 20.73 15.15 7.75
CA ALA A 9 20.94 14.84 6.32
C ALA A 9 19.70 14.50 5.47
N ASP A 10 18.50 14.33 6.06
CA ASP A 10 17.26 14.29 5.26
C ASP A 10 16.74 15.73 5.21
N ASP A 11 16.85 16.38 4.03
CA ASP A 11 16.19 17.65 3.71
C ASP A 11 14.77 17.67 4.28
N ASN A 12 14.31 18.84 4.76
CA ASN A 12 13.00 19.02 5.38
C ASN A 12 11.91 18.27 4.59
N ILE A 13 11.57 17.07 5.07
CA ILE A 13 10.73 16.11 4.35
C ILE A 13 9.34 16.68 4.09
N TRP A 14 8.91 17.58 4.95
CA TRP A 14 7.72 18.37 4.72
C TRP A 14 7.82 19.17 3.42
N ASN A 15 8.92 19.90 3.25
CA ASN A 15 9.16 20.73 2.08
C ASN A 15 9.39 19.92 0.80
N SER A 16 9.91 18.69 0.89
CA SER A 16 10.07 17.82 -0.29
C SER A 16 8.73 17.44 -0.93
N TYR A 17 7.65 17.38 -0.15
CA TYR A 17 6.31 17.03 -0.66
C TYR A 17 5.36 18.22 -0.75
N PHE A 18 5.41 19.13 0.22
CA PHE A 18 4.37 20.16 0.40
C PHE A 18 4.86 21.59 0.23
N LYS A 19 6.16 21.85 0.04
CA LYS A 19 6.72 23.20 -0.20
C LYS A 19 6.15 24.31 0.74
N SER A 20 5.98 23.99 2.03
CA SER A 20 5.44 24.91 3.06
C SER A 20 4.18 25.69 2.64
N GLN A 21 3.12 24.98 2.24
CA GLN A 21 1.88 25.57 1.68
C GLN A 21 1.00 26.38 2.64
N PHE A 22 1.08 26.14 3.95
CA PHE A 22 0.35 26.90 4.97
C PHE A 22 1.38 27.58 5.87
N THR A 23 1.47 28.90 5.77
CA THR A 23 2.51 29.74 6.39
C THR A 23 2.03 30.44 7.65
N GLU A 24 0.77 30.28 8.02
CA GLU A 24 0.18 30.88 9.20
C GLU A 24 -0.14 29.81 10.24
N VAL A 25 0.11 30.17 11.51
CA VAL A 25 -0.39 29.55 12.75
C VAL A 25 0.57 28.65 13.54
N GLU A 26 0.54 28.91 14.85
CA GLU A 26 1.06 28.19 16.02
C GLU A 26 1.35 26.70 15.81
N THR A 27 2.65 26.34 15.86
CA THR A 27 3.06 24.94 15.93
C THR A 27 2.76 24.37 17.30
N LYS A 28 1.85 23.39 17.37
CA LYS A 28 1.54 22.67 18.60
C LYS A 28 2.31 21.35 18.63
N HIS A 29 3.18 21.21 19.62
CA HIS A 29 3.85 19.95 19.93
C HIS A 29 3.13 19.26 21.08
N CYS A 30 2.85 17.98 20.93
CA CYS A 30 2.18 17.24 21.98
C CYS A 30 2.53 15.74 21.87
N GLN A 31 2.37 14.99 22.96
CA GLN A 31 2.59 13.55 23.03
C GLN A 31 1.30 12.87 23.49
N ASN A 32 0.80 11.88 22.73
CA ASN A 32 -0.47 11.16 22.99
C ASN A 32 -1.70 12.06 23.06
N CYS A 33 -1.87 12.92 22.08
CA CYS A 33 -2.85 13.98 22.09
C CYS A 33 -4.07 13.60 21.29
N ASN A 34 -5.24 13.96 21.82
CA ASN A 34 -6.46 14.06 21.03
C ASN A 34 -6.52 15.48 20.47
N LEU A 35 -6.03 15.66 19.25
CA LEU A 35 -6.21 16.91 18.52
C LEU A 35 -7.53 16.82 17.74
N PRO A 36 -8.41 17.84 17.83
CA PRO A 36 -9.51 17.93 16.89
C PRO A 36 -8.94 18.04 15.48
N ALA A 37 -9.59 17.38 14.54
CA ALA A 37 -9.19 17.43 13.16
C ALA A 37 -9.77 18.72 12.55
N ASP A 38 -8.90 19.73 12.43
CA ASP A 38 -9.19 21.05 11.87
C ASP A 38 -8.39 21.29 10.57
N LYS A 39 -8.61 22.42 9.90
CA LYS A 39 -7.80 22.84 8.75
C LYS A 39 -6.35 23.06 9.20
N GLY A 40 -5.37 22.53 8.47
CA GLY A 40 -3.97 22.77 8.80
C GLY A 40 -2.98 21.72 8.32
N GLN A 41 -1.78 21.79 8.91
CA GLN A 41 -0.67 20.90 8.61
C GLN A 41 -0.43 19.96 9.80
N TYR A 42 -0.42 18.66 9.52
CA TYR A 42 -0.23 17.64 10.52
C TYR A 42 0.99 16.79 10.16
N TYR A 43 1.97 16.75 11.05
CA TYR A 43 3.18 15.95 10.90
C TYR A 43 3.36 15.01 12.08
N LEU A 44 3.30 13.71 11.80
CA LEU A 44 3.65 12.66 12.76
C LEU A 44 5.02 12.08 12.37
N ASP A 45 5.94 12.03 13.31
CA ASP A 45 7.27 11.48 13.09
C ASP A 45 7.66 10.56 14.24
N GLU A 46 8.23 9.40 13.90
CA GLU A 46 8.71 8.40 14.88
C GLU A 46 7.65 7.95 15.90
N CYS A 47 6.38 7.91 15.50
CA CYS A 47 5.26 7.53 16.36
C CYS A 47 5.04 6.01 16.36
N ASN A 48 4.53 5.45 17.45
CA ASN A 48 4.18 4.04 17.54
C ASN A 48 2.79 3.85 18.16
N PHE A 49 1.94 3.10 17.46
CA PHE A 49 0.55 2.84 17.82
C PHE A 49 0.33 1.33 17.97
N PHE A 50 -0.23 0.92 19.10
CA PHE A 50 -0.28 -0.49 19.51
C PHE A 50 -1.62 -0.85 20.12
N ASN A 51 -2.27 -1.86 19.56
CA ASN A 51 -3.53 -2.41 20.06
C ASN A 51 -4.70 -1.41 20.10
N ASP A 52 -4.64 -0.30 19.36
CA ASP A 52 -5.75 0.65 19.27
C ASP A 52 -7.01 -0.05 18.76
N LYS A 53 -8.14 0.26 19.38
CA LYS A 53 -9.45 -0.37 19.08
C LYS A 53 -10.38 0.53 18.29
N ASP A 54 -9.84 1.65 17.83
CA ASP A 54 -10.46 2.56 16.90
C ASP A 54 -9.40 3.09 15.93
N ARG A 55 -9.81 3.94 14.98
CA ARG A 55 -8.93 4.64 14.04
C ARG A 55 -7.92 5.49 14.80
N VAL A 56 -6.64 5.25 14.54
CA VAL A 56 -5.55 6.04 15.14
C VAL A 56 -5.56 7.48 14.64
N VAL A 57 -5.79 7.66 13.34
CA VAL A 57 -5.88 8.95 12.67
C VAL A 57 -7.19 8.98 11.89
N ASN A 58 -8.03 9.97 12.16
CA ASN A 58 -9.35 10.09 11.56
C ASN A 58 -9.62 11.52 11.10
N PHE A 59 -9.49 11.76 9.79
CA PHE A 59 -9.93 12.98 9.13
C PHE A 59 -11.20 12.67 8.34
N ASN A 60 -12.36 13.21 8.77
CA ASN A 60 -13.66 12.85 8.21
C ASN A 60 -14.74 13.95 8.33
N PRO A 61 -15.21 14.52 7.21
CA PRO A 61 -14.43 15.05 6.10
C PRO A 61 -13.91 16.47 6.38
N ILE A 62 -12.68 16.78 5.97
CA ILE A 62 -12.02 18.08 6.23
C ILE A 62 -11.37 18.62 4.95
N GLU A 63 -11.24 19.94 4.80
CA GLU A 63 -10.60 20.61 3.66
C GLU A 63 -9.32 21.35 4.08
N ASN A 64 -8.50 21.78 3.11
CA ASN A 64 -7.25 22.50 3.32
C ASN A 64 -6.35 21.84 4.40
N THR A 65 -6.12 20.53 4.24
CA THR A 65 -5.39 19.71 5.21
C THR A 65 -4.25 18.97 4.55
N LEU A 66 -3.05 19.13 5.10
CA LEU A 66 -1.88 18.34 4.70
C LEU A 66 -1.52 17.40 5.83
N PHE A 67 -1.38 16.13 5.51
CA PHE A 67 -0.98 15.13 6.46
C PHE A 67 0.25 14.37 5.98
N LEU A 68 1.31 14.41 6.77
CA LEU A 68 2.48 13.55 6.61
C LEU A 68 2.64 12.72 7.88
N HIS A 69 2.74 11.41 7.73
CA HIS A 69 3.36 10.58 8.75
C HIS A 69 4.62 9.92 8.21
N ASN A 70 5.67 9.96 9.02
CA ASN A 70 7.00 9.51 8.67
C ASN A 70 7.54 8.64 9.80
N ARG A 71 8.21 7.52 9.47
CA ARG A 71 8.82 6.64 10.48
C ARG A 71 7.85 6.14 11.56
N CYS A 72 6.57 5.96 11.21
CA CYS A 72 5.55 5.54 12.15
C CYS A 72 5.34 4.01 12.15
N SER A 73 5.02 3.44 13.31
CA SER A 73 4.65 2.02 13.42
C SER A 73 3.22 1.85 13.92
N PHE A 74 2.50 0.92 13.31
CA PHE A 74 1.14 0.54 13.67
C PHE A 74 1.11 -0.97 13.87
N SER A 75 0.61 -1.43 15.02
CA SER A 75 0.59 -2.86 15.32
C SER A 75 -0.66 -3.27 16.07
N ASN A 76 -1.34 -4.28 15.53
CA ASN A 76 -2.56 -4.86 16.11
C ASN A 76 -3.68 -3.84 16.35
N CYS A 77 -3.69 -2.74 15.58
CA CYS A 77 -4.74 -1.74 15.58
C CYS A 77 -5.97 -2.31 14.85
N THR A 78 -7.15 -2.08 15.39
CA THR A 78 -8.40 -2.61 14.85
C THR A 78 -9.48 -1.55 14.88
N SER A 79 -10.37 -1.53 13.89
CA SER A 79 -11.56 -0.68 13.89
C SER A 79 -12.76 -1.44 13.33
N THR A 80 -13.97 -1.07 13.75
CA THR A 80 -15.21 -1.54 13.14
C THR A 80 -15.44 -0.95 11.76
N GLU A 81 -14.81 0.17 11.45
CA GLU A 81 -14.95 0.91 10.19
C GLU A 81 -13.69 0.83 9.31
N SER A 82 -13.78 1.33 8.08
CA SER A 82 -12.64 1.40 7.13
C SER A 82 -11.46 2.18 7.72
N GLY A 83 -10.23 1.78 7.42
CA GLY A 83 -8.99 2.42 7.83
C GLY A 83 -8.69 2.28 9.32
N SER A 84 -8.36 1.06 9.80
CA SER A 84 -8.16 0.84 11.25
C SER A 84 -7.04 1.68 11.87
N CYS A 85 -6.10 2.15 11.06
CA CYS A 85 -5.06 3.07 11.50
C CYS A 85 -5.33 4.46 10.95
N ILE A 86 -5.54 4.57 9.65
CA ILE A 86 -5.65 5.86 8.98
C ILE A 86 -6.95 5.88 8.20
N TYR A 87 -7.80 6.84 8.54
CA TYR A 87 -8.93 7.23 7.74
C TYR A 87 -8.76 8.68 7.35
N TYR A 88 -8.66 8.90 6.05
CA TYR A 88 -8.37 10.20 5.49
C TYR A 88 -9.32 10.48 4.34
N GLN A 89 -10.51 10.99 4.68
CA GLN A 89 -11.49 11.43 3.71
C GLN A 89 -11.55 12.95 3.75
N ILE A 90 -11.20 13.60 2.65
CA ILE A 90 -10.97 15.05 2.65
C ILE A 90 -11.45 15.68 1.34
N GLY A 91 -11.81 16.95 1.42
CA GLY A 91 -12.20 17.78 0.28
C GLY A 91 -11.00 18.50 -0.36
N SER A 92 -11.25 19.67 -0.92
CA SER A 92 -10.27 20.42 -1.72
C SER A 92 -8.95 20.75 -0.98
N ASN A 93 -7.86 20.94 -1.75
CA ASN A 93 -6.53 21.35 -1.29
C ASN A 93 -5.95 20.50 -0.15
N SER A 94 -6.22 19.20 -0.18
CA SER A 94 -5.86 18.33 0.93
C SER A 94 -5.10 17.12 0.42
N SER A 95 -3.93 16.86 1.00
CA SER A 95 -2.98 15.86 0.51
C SER A 95 -2.44 15.01 1.64
N ILE A 96 -2.12 13.76 1.35
CA ILE A 96 -1.53 12.82 2.31
C ILE A 96 -0.28 12.16 1.76
N VAL A 97 0.75 12.11 2.60
CA VAL A 97 1.97 11.32 2.36
C VAL A 97 2.20 10.39 3.54
N GLN A 98 2.34 9.10 3.22
CA GLN A 98 2.57 8.04 4.18
C GLN A 98 3.93 7.42 3.90
N ARG A 99 4.92 7.69 4.74
CA ARG A 99 6.32 7.35 4.44
C ARG A 99 7.02 6.59 5.57
N LYS A 100 7.92 5.67 5.19
CA LYS A 100 8.81 4.96 6.13
C LYS A 100 8.02 4.31 7.27
N PHE A 101 6.79 3.84 7.00
CA PHE A 101 5.93 3.28 8.04
C PHE A 101 5.99 1.74 8.05
N CYS A 102 5.69 1.15 9.20
CA CYS A 102 5.50 -0.28 9.36
C CYS A 102 4.12 -0.57 9.94
N CYS A 103 3.30 -1.35 9.23
CA CYS A 103 1.98 -1.78 9.69
C CYS A 103 1.97 -3.31 9.85
N THR A 104 1.57 -3.78 11.02
CA THR A 104 1.56 -5.22 11.34
C THR A 104 0.26 -5.65 11.97
N LYS A 105 -0.40 -6.68 11.44
CA LYS A 105 -1.59 -7.28 12.06
C LYS A 105 -2.75 -6.30 12.29
N CYS A 106 -2.79 -5.18 11.57
CA CYS A 106 -3.88 -4.22 11.68
C CYS A 106 -5.08 -4.69 10.84
N GLN A 107 -6.29 -4.49 11.35
CA GLN A 107 -7.50 -5.08 10.75
C GLN A 107 -8.73 -4.19 10.95
N SER A 108 -9.38 -3.84 9.84
CA SER A 108 -10.77 -3.33 9.84
C SER A 108 -11.78 -4.48 9.81
N GLN A 109 -12.94 -4.29 10.47
CA GLN A 109 -14.11 -5.18 10.33
C GLN A 109 -15.05 -4.78 9.19
N SER A 110 -14.79 -3.66 8.52
CA SER A 110 -15.57 -3.23 7.36
C SER A 110 -15.43 -4.26 6.23
N GLN A 111 -16.56 -4.72 5.70
CA GLN A 111 -16.60 -5.68 4.59
C GLN A 111 -15.95 -5.13 3.33
N SER A 112 -16.05 -3.82 3.10
CA SER A 112 -15.54 -3.18 1.91
C SER A 112 -14.38 -2.22 2.13
N GLY A 113 -14.02 -1.95 3.38
CA GLY A 113 -13.05 -0.92 3.73
C GLY A 113 -11.60 -1.39 3.76
N ALA A 114 -10.68 -0.42 3.81
CA ALA A 114 -9.27 -0.68 4.03
C ALA A 114 -8.99 -1.18 5.45
N HIS A 115 -8.08 -2.13 5.58
CA HIS A 115 -7.62 -2.62 6.88
C HIS A 115 -6.65 -1.63 7.52
N PHE A 116 -5.66 -1.11 6.81
CA PHE A 116 -4.70 -0.15 7.36
C PHE A 116 -5.15 1.29 7.11
N SER A 117 -5.19 1.69 5.83
CA SER A 117 -5.36 3.09 5.44
C SER A 117 -6.43 3.22 4.36
N TYR A 118 -7.47 4.00 4.65
CA TYR A 118 -8.42 4.51 3.67
C TYR A 118 -8.07 5.96 3.37
N THR A 119 -7.81 6.28 2.10
CA THR A 119 -7.59 7.65 1.65
C THR A 119 -8.50 7.99 0.49
N TYR A 120 -9.14 9.15 0.58
CA TYR A 120 -9.92 9.74 -0.49
C TYR A 120 -9.51 11.21 -0.55
N VAL A 121 -8.89 11.61 -1.66
CA VAL A 121 -8.39 12.98 -1.86
C VAL A 121 -9.13 13.67 -3.02
N ASP A 122 -9.16 15.00 -3.05
CA ASP A 122 -9.72 15.74 -4.19
C ASP A 122 -8.65 16.03 -5.26
N LYS A 123 -9.05 16.64 -6.39
CA LYS A 123 -8.21 16.92 -7.57
C LYS A 123 -6.90 17.70 -7.28
N ASP A 124 -5.85 17.36 -8.03
CA ASP A 124 -4.46 17.83 -7.99
C ASP A 124 -3.72 17.66 -6.65
N ASN A 125 -4.12 16.67 -5.83
CA ASN A 125 -3.52 16.39 -4.51
C ASN A 125 -2.67 15.11 -4.47
N LEU A 126 -1.78 15.04 -3.47
CA LEU A 126 -0.90 13.87 -3.24
C LEU A 126 -1.64 12.79 -2.45
N ASN A 127 -1.49 11.53 -2.89
CA ASN A 127 -1.98 10.35 -2.18
C ASN A 127 -0.90 9.24 -2.19
N PHE A 128 0.13 9.42 -1.36
CA PHE A 128 1.37 8.65 -1.48
C PHE A 128 1.56 7.62 -0.36
N PHE A 129 2.06 6.44 -0.74
CA PHE A 129 2.54 5.37 0.12
C PHE A 129 3.96 5.00 -0.31
N ILE A 130 4.96 5.34 0.50
CA ILE A 130 6.36 5.28 0.05
C ILE A 130 7.30 4.70 1.10
N GLU A 131 8.27 3.90 0.67
CA GLU A 131 9.36 3.38 1.52
C GLU A 131 8.84 2.61 2.74
N SER A 132 7.74 1.87 2.61
CA SER A 132 6.97 1.38 3.76
C SER A 132 6.78 -0.14 3.75
N SER A 133 6.21 -0.70 4.81
CA SER A 133 5.99 -2.15 4.91
C SER A 133 4.68 -2.47 5.61
N LEU A 134 3.90 -3.36 5.01
CA LEU A 134 2.70 -3.95 5.54
C LEU A 134 2.92 -5.46 5.67
N PHE A 135 2.71 -5.99 6.87
CA PHE A 135 2.90 -7.41 7.14
C PHE A 135 1.72 -8.01 7.92
N ASP A 136 1.15 -9.10 7.40
CA ASP A 136 0.02 -9.80 8.02
C ASP A 136 -1.17 -8.86 8.29
N VAL A 137 -1.37 -7.87 7.41
CA VAL A 137 -2.46 -6.90 7.50
C VAL A 137 -3.73 -7.51 6.92
N GLY A 138 -4.84 -7.28 7.59
CA GLY A 138 -6.15 -7.71 7.12
C GLY A 138 -6.53 -9.16 7.42
N LYS A 139 -7.63 -9.58 6.81
CA LYS A 139 -8.21 -10.92 6.94
C LYS A 139 -8.88 -11.33 5.63
N GLU A 140 -8.91 -12.63 5.37
CA GLU A 140 -9.48 -13.18 4.14
C GLU A 140 -10.98 -12.84 4.01
N GLY A 141 -11.41 -12.49 2.80
CA GLY A 141 -12.82 -12.23 2.48
C GLY A 141 -13.35 -10.86 2.92
N PHE A 142 -12.49 -9.96 3.42
CA PHE A 142 -12.88 -8.59 3.77
C PHE A 142 -11.96 -7.57 3.09
N GLY A 143 -12.54 -6.51 2.53
CA GLY A 143 -11.83 -5.27 2.22
C GLY A 143 -10.54 -5.41 1.42
N CYS A 144 -9.62 -4.47 1.69
CA CYS A 144 -8.28 -4.35 1.12
C CYS A 144 -7.26 -3.94 2.21
N SER A 145 -5.95 -4.01 1.95
CA SER A 145 -4.96 -3.51 2.95
C SER A 145 -4.89 -1.99 2.95
N ILE A 146 -4.75 -1.39 1.77
CA ILE A 146 -4.82 0.05 1.55
C ILE A 146 -5.86 0.34 0.48
N GLU A 147 -6.64 1.37 0.70
CA GLU A 147 -7.57 1.94 -0.27
C GLU A 147 -7.12 3.37 -0.53
N ALA A 148 -6.84 3.66 -1.79
CA ALA A 148 -6.48 4.98 -2.24
C ALA A 148 -7.41 5.37 -3.39
N GLU A 149 -8.31 6.31 -3.11
CA GLU A 149 -9.24 6.86 -4.08
C GLU A 149 -8.82 8.27 -4.47
N ARG A 150 -8.91 8.48 -5.78
CA ARG A 150 -8.68 9.72 -6.50
C ARG A 150 -7.22 10.20 -6.50
N ASP A 151 -6.92 10.95 -7.55
CA ASP A 151 -5.69 11.72 -7.79
C ASP A 151 -4.37 10.97 -7.96
N ASN A 152 -3.24 11.68 -7.75
CA ASN A 152 -1.86 11.26 -7.82
C ASN A 152 -1.57 10.18 -6.77
N ILE A 153 -2.04 8.97 -7.07
CA ILE A 153 -1.77 7.80 -6.27
C ILE A 153 -0.38 7.27 -6.64
N ILE A 154 0.51 7.22 -5.65
CA ILE A 154 1.82 6.61 -5.79
C ILE A 154 2.00 5.59 -4.68
N VAL A 155 2.29 4.35 -5.06
CA VAL A 155 2.82 3.31 -4.19
C VAL A 155 4.23 3.01 -4.65
N SER A 156 5.23 3.34 -3.85
CA SER A 156 6.63 3.19 -4.22
C SER A 156 7.45 2.54 -3.11
N SER A 157 8.40 1.68 -3.48
CA SER A 157 9.36 1.14 -2.51
C SER A 157 8.70 0.53 -1.28
N THR A 158 7.52 -0.08 -1.47
CA THR A 158 6.69 -0.59 -0.37
C THR A 158 6.70 -2.12 -0.39
N ASN A 159 6.58 -2.75 0.78
CA ASN A 159 6.47 -4.20 0.89
C ASN A 159 5.07 -4.58 1.39
N PHE A 160 4.40 -5.47 0.68
CA PHE A 160 3.16 -6.11 1.11
C PHE A 160 3.42 -7.59 1.29
N SER A 161 3.45 -8.06 2.54
CA SER A 161 3.83 -9.43 2.86
C SER A 161 2.80 -10.13 3.74
N SER A 162 2.34 -11.30 3.30
CA SER A 162 1.39 -12.12 4.07
C SER A 162 0.07 -11.41 4.39
N CYS A 163 -0.27 -10.34 3.66
CA CYS A 163 -1.53 -9.63 3.84
C CYS A 163 -2.69 -10.44 3.27
N LYS A 164 -3.88 -10.24 3.85
CA LYS A 164 -5.09 -10.98 3.51
C LYS A 164 -6.23 -10.00 3.30
N ALA A 165 -6.99 -10.19 2.23
CA ALA A 165 -8.15 -9.34 1.96
C ALA A 165 -9.16 -10.05 1.04
N SER A 166 -10.30 -9.42 0.78
CA SER A 166 -11.18 -9.85 -0.31
C SER A 166 -10.62 -9.41 -1.66
N TRP A 167 -10.23 -8.14 -1.75
CA TRP A 167 -9.61 -7.53 -2.93
C TRP A 167 -8.47 -6.62 -2.50
N GLY A 168 -7.35 -6.62 -3.22
CA GLY A 168 -6.28 -5.67 -2.97
C GLY A 168 -5.55 -5.79 -1.62
N PRO A 169 -5.12 -6.99 -1.14
CA PRO A 169 -4.20 -7.08 -0.02
C PRO A 169 -2.87 -6.33 -0.26
N ALA A 170 -2.54 -6.04 -1.52
CA ALA A 170 -1.39 -5.20 -1.93
C ALA A 170 -1.79 -3.83 -2.50
N GLY A 171 -3.07 -3.48 -2.38
CA GLY A 171 -3.62 -2.17 -2.73
C GLY A 171 -4.88 -2.24 -3.59
N TYR A 172 -5.83 -1.37 -3.24
CA TYR A 172 -6.98 -1.02 -4.06
C TYR A 172 -6.87 0.46 -4.42
N LEU A 173 -6.53 0.74 -5.68
CA LEU A 173 -6.03 2.04 -6.13
C LEU A 173 -6.90 2.56 -7.27
N LYS A 174 -7.66 3.61 -7.01
CA LYS A 174 -8.70 4.10 -7.92
C LYS A 174 -8.49 5.57 -8.28
N SER A 175 -7.72 5.82 -9.33
CA SER A 175 -7.64 7.16 -9.95
C SER A 175 -9.02 7.54 -10.54
N PRO A 176 -9.45 8.81 -10.54
CA PRO A 176 -10.82 9.20 -10.88
C PRO A 176 -11.06 9.34 -12.38
N ASN A 177 -10.00 9.50 -13.18
CA ASN A 177 -10.10 9.60 -14.64
C ASN A 177 -8.73 9.35 -15.29
N VAL A 178 -8.73 9.37 -16.63
CA VAL A 178 -7.58 9.11 -17.50
C VAL A 178 -6.50 10.20 -17.46
N ASN A 179 -6.69 11.33 -16.79
CA ASN A 179 -5.69 12.40 -16.78
C ASN A 179 -4.53 12.12 -15.82
N TYR A 180 -4.70 11.20 -14.87
CA TYR A 180 -3.67 10.84 -13.90
C TYR A 180 -3.23 9.41 -14.09
N THR A 181 -1.93 9.18 -13.97
CA THR A 181 -1.36 7.83 -14.00
C THR A 181 -1.03 7.38 -12.58
N THR A 182 -1.73 6.37 -12.09
CA THR A 182 -1.38 5.68 -10.84
C THR A 182 -0.02 5.02 -11.01
N LYS A 183 0.94 5.29 -10.12
CA LYS A 183 2.28 4.68 -10.17
C LYS A 183 2.44 3.66 -9.05
N TYR A 184 2.79 2.45 -9.43
CA TYR A 184 3.07 1.34 -8.51
C TYR A 184 4.46 0.79 -8.83
N ASN A 185 5.49 1.20 -8.08
CA ASN A 185 6.87 0.87 -8.48
C ASN A 185 7.79 0.46 -7.33
N TYR A 186 8.88 -0.23 -7.67
CA TYR A 186 9.90 -0.69 -6.72
C TYR A 186 9.32 -1.46 -5.54
N THR A 187 8.17 -2.10 -5.73
CA THR A 187 7.34 -2.64 -4.65
C THR A 187 7.42 -4.17 -4.66
N THR A 188 7.46 -4.75 -3.47
CA THR A 188 7.46 -6.21 -3.29
C THR A 188 6.10 -6.64 -2.75
N VAL A 189 5.50 -7.62 -3.40
CA VAL A 189 4.18 -8.17 -3.10
C VAL A 189 4.36 -9.68 -2.96
N VAL A 190 4.43 -10.15 -1.71
CA VAL A 190 4.85 -11.53 -1.42
C VAL A 190 3.92 -12.27 -0.46
N ASN A 191 3.60 -13.53 -0.80
CA ASN A 191 2.79 -14.43 0.04
C ASN A 191 1.41 -13.86 0.43
N ASN A 192 0.82 -12.98 -0.37
CA ASN A 192 -0.50 -12.42 -0.05
C ASN A 192 -1.61 -13.38 -0.49
N LEU A 193 -2.74 -13.31 0.22
CA LEU A 193 -3.94 -14.09 -0.07
C LEU A 193 -5.12 -13.15 -0.33
N ALA A 194 -5.81 -13.32 -1.45
CA ALA A 194 -7.05 -12.60 -1.72
C ALA A 194 -8.19 -13.54 -2.11
N ALA A 195 -9.42 -13.11 -1.88
CA ALA A 195 -10.57 -13.78 -2.48
C ALA A 195 -10.53 -13.58 -4.01
N CYS A 196 -10.44 -12.34 -4.48
CA CYS A 196 -10.61 -12.02 -5.90
C CYS A 196 -9.34 -11.50 -6.59
N GLN A 197 -8.66 -10.50 -6.01
CA GLN A 197 -7.45 -9.93 -6.60
C GLN A 197 -6.39 -9.46 -5.62
N ILE A 198 -5.11 -9.56 -5.98
CA ILE A 198 -3.97 -9.16 -5.11
C ILE A 198 -3.70 -7.65 -5.19
N ILE A 199 -3.66 -7.12 -6.42
CA ILE A 199 -3.53 -5.69 -6.71
C ILE A 199 -4.76 -5.30 -7.55
N SER A 200 -5.48 -4.26 -7.14
CA SER A 200 -6.55 -3.66 -7.94
C SER A 200 -6.17 -2.22 -8.27
N ILE A 201 -6.09 -1.90 -9.56
CA ILE A 201 -5.60 -0.60 -10.03
C ILE A 201 -6.44 -0.09 -11.21
N TRP A 202 -6.87 1.16 -11.19
CA TRP A 202 -7.86 1.67 -12.13
C TRP A 202 -7.33 2.84 -12.96
N ASN A 203 -7.89 2.99 -14.16
CA ASN A 203 -7.55 3.99 -15.17
C ASN A 203 -6.06 3.94 -15.53
N ASN A 204 -5.49 5.03 -16.06
CA ASN A 204 -4.08 5.03 -16.46
C ASN A 204 -3.17 4.59 -15.32
N SER A 205 -2.39 3.55 -15.58
CA SER A 205 -1.66 2.82 -14.55
C SER A 205 -0.29 2.35 -15.04
N LEU A 206 0.73 2.54 -14.21
CA LEU A 206 2.08 2.04 -14.43
C LEU A 206 2.51 1.17 -13.24
N ILE A 207 2.71 -0.12 -13.50
CA ILE A 207 3.37 -1.06 -12.59
C ILE A 207 4.80 -1.28 -13.10
N ASP A 208 5.80 -0.89 -12.32
CA ASP A 208 7.20 -0.88 -12.78
C ASP A 208 8.15 -1.45 -11.72
N SER A 209 9.09 -2.31 -12.12
CA SER A 209 10.19 -2.72 -11.25
C SER A 209 9.72 -3.37 -9.94
N CYS A 210 8.67 -4.18 -10.01
CA CYS A 210 8.05 -4.84 -8.85
C CYS A 210 8.35 -6.33 -8.80
N ASN A 211 8.35 -6.89 -7.60
CA ASN A 211 8.46 -8.33 -7.36
C ASN A 211 7.13 -8.86 -6.81
N ILE A 212 6.44 -9.68 -7.58
CA ILE A 212 5.12 -10.23 -7.27
C ILE A 212 5.28 -11.75 -7.14
N ILE A 213 5.38 -12.24 -5.90
CA ILE A 213 5.88 -13.58 -5.60
C ILE A 213 4.92 -14.36 -4.68
N ASN A 214 4.66 -15.63 -4.98
CA ASN A 214 3.90 -16.55 -4.13
C ASN A 214 2.51 -16.02 -3.71
N ASN A 215 1.87 -15.16 -4.50
CA ASN A 215 0.54 -14.66 -4.15
C ASN A 215 -0.53 -15.64 -4.62
N THR A 216 -1.61 -15.76 -3.86
CA THR A 216 -2.70 -16.70 -4.13
C THR A 216 -4.03 -15.97 -4.15
N ILE A 217 -4.83 -16.21 -5.18
CA ILE A 217 -6.24 -15.84 -5.21
C ILE A 217 -7.11 -17.09 -5.07
N ALA A 218 -8.27 -16.96 -4.43
CA ALA A 218 -9.17 -18.09 -4.17
C ALA A 218 -10.33 -18.20 -5.19
N ALA A 219 -10.77 -17.11 -5.79
CA ALA A 219 -11.90 -17.07 -6.72
C ALA A 219 -11.53 -17.64 -8.11
N SER A 220 -12.46 -18.39 -8.70
CA SER A 220 -12.45 -18.79 -10.11
C SER A 220 -13.12 -17.75 -11.00
N GLY A 221 -12.83 -17.76 -12.30
CA GLY A 221 -13.40 -16.79 -13.25
C GLY A 221 -12.62 -15.49 -13.26
N SER A 222 -13.25 -14.34 -13.06
CA SER A 222 -12.63 -13.00 -13.17
C SER A 222 -11.58 -12.65 -12.10
N GLY A 223 -11.18 -13.60 -11.25
CA GLY A 223 -10.07 -13.42 -10.30
C GLY A 223 -8.74 -13.16 -11.02
N SER A 224 -7.86 -12.37 -10.41
CA SER A 224 -6.51 -12.12 -10.96
C SER A 224 -5.46 -11.66 -9.95
N ILE A 225 -4.18 -11.89 -10.24
CA ILE A 225 -3.11 -11.31 -9.41
C ILE A 225 -3.13 -9.78 -9.54
N ILE A 226 -3.18 -9.27 -10.77
CA ILE A 226 -3.40 -7.86 -11.07
C ILE A 226 -4.74 -7.74 -11.77
N TYR A 227 -5.67 -7.06 -11.11
CA TYR A 227 -6.91 -6.61 -11.72
C TYR A 227 -6.78 -5.14 -12.11
N HIS A 228 -7.05 -4.84 -13.37
CA HIS A 228 -7.09 -3.49 -13.89
C HIS A 228 -8.42 -3.18 -14.55
N TRP A 229 -8.92 -1.96 -14.30
CA TRP A 229 -10.12 -1.44 -14.95
C TRP A 229 -9.82 -0.09 -15.60
N GLY A 230 -10.07 0.04 -16.90
CA GLY A 230 -10.08 1.33 -17.60
C GLY A 230 -8.84 1.60 -18.47
N ASN A 231 -8.76 2.81 -19.01
CA ASN A 231 -8.00 3.23 -20.21
C ASN A 231 -6.65 2.55 -20.57
N SER A 232 -5.62 2.57 -19.72
CA SER A 232 -4.34 1.94 -20.09
C SER A 232 -3.53 1.43 -18.91
N LEU A 233 -2.99 0.22 -19.06
CA LEU A 233 -2.07 -0.41 -18.12
C LEU A 233 -0.72 -0.66 -18.79
N THR A 234 0.35 -0.18 -18.18
CA THR A 234 1.72 -0.60 -18.49
C THR A 234 2.28 -1.39 -17.31
N VAL A 235 2.70 -2.62 -17.55
CA VAL A 235 3.45 -3.45 -16.61
C VAL A 235 4.85 -3.65 -17.18
N LYS A 236 5.89 -3.18 -16.50
CA LYS A 236 7.26 -3.34 -16.99
C LYS A 236 8.29 -3.67 -15.94
N SER A 237 9.36 -4.34 -16.35
CA SER A 237 10.50 -4.66 -15.48
C SER A 237 10.11 -5.42 -14.19
N CYS A 238 8.99 -6.16 -14.21
CA CYS A 238 8.46 -6.85 -13.03
C CYS A 238 8.82 -8.34 -13.04
N SER A 239 8.88 -8.96 -11.87
CA SER A 239 9.02 -10.41 -11.70
C SER A 239 7.75 -11.01 -11.11
N PHE A 240 7.17 -12.00 -11.79
CA PHE A 240 6.03 -12.79 -11.34
C PHE A 240 6.48 -14.22 -11.08
N ILE A 241 6.58 -14.64 -9.82
CA ILE A 241 7.14 -15.94 -9.47
C ILE A 241 6.15 -16.70 -8.59
N ASN A 242 5.84 -17.95 -8.92
CA ASN A 242 5.02 -18.86 -8.10
C ASN A 242 3.64 -18.29 -7.70
N ASN A 243 3.05 -17.41 -8.50
CA ASN A 243 1.71 -16.91 -8.19
C ASN A 243 0.66 -17.96 -8.61
N THR A 244 -0.37 -18.11 -7.79
CA THR A 244 -1.41 -19.14 -7.99
C THR A 244 -2.75 -18.47 -8.27
N ALA A 245 -3.31 -18.73 -9.45
CA ALA A 245 -4.66 -18.34 -9.85
C ALA A 245 -5.47 -19.59 -10.28
N PRO A 246 -6.69 -19.80 -9.75
CA PRO A 246 -7.54 -20.92 -10.11
C PRO A 246 -7.93 -20.95 -11.59
N GLN A 247 -8.54 -22.07 -12.01
CA GLN A 247 -9.04 -22.22 -13.37
C GLN A 247 -10.01 -21.09 -13.75
N GLY A 248 -9.81 -20.51 -14.94
CA GLY A 248 -10.61 -19.39 -15.44
C GLY A 248 -10.08 -18.02 -15.05
N SER A 249 -9.13 -17.94 -14.11
CA SER A 249 -8.46 -16.71 -13.68
C SER A 249 -7.10 -16.51 -14.36
N CYS A 250 -6.50 -15.33 -14.18
CA CYS A 250 -5.27 -14.95 -14.86
C CYS A 250 -4.27 -14.17 -13.98
N LEU A 251 -3.03 -14.04 -14.44
CA LEU A 251 -2.05 -13.17 -13.79
C LEU A 251 -2.45 -11.70 -13.89
N ILE A 252 -2.82 -11.26 -15.10
CA ILE A 252 -3.26 -9.89 -15.37
C ILE A 252 -4.63 -9.95 -16.04
N PHE A 253 -5.63 -9.37 -15.37
CA PHE A 253 -6.96 -9.13 -15.92
C PHE A 253 -7.09 -7.65 -16.25
N ASN A 254 -7.22 -7.33 -17.55
CA ASN A 254 -7.41 -5.98 -18.02
C ASN A 254 -8.87 -5.81 -18.47
N ASP A 255 -9.72 -5.34 -17.56
CA ASP A 255 -11.14 -5.12 -17.75
C ASP A 255 -11.40 -3.75 -18.37
N GLY A 256 -11.46 -3.72 -19.69
CA GLY A 256 -11.64 -2.50 -20.46
C GLY A 256 -11.23 -2.69 -21.91
N ASN A 257 -11.80 -1.93 -22.83
CA ASN A 257 -11.44 -1.95 -24.27
C ASN A 257 -10.10 -1.25 -24.52
N ASP A 258 -9.12 -1.56 -23.68
CA ASP A 258 -8.09 -0.65 -23.21
C ASP A 258 -6.68 -1.20 -23.46
N GLN A 259 -5.71 -0.31 -23.59
CA GLN A 259 -4.35 -0.67 -23.97
C GLN A 259 -3.61 -1.30 -22.79
N LEU A 260 -3.23 -2.59 -22.91
CA LEU A 260 -2.28 -3.24 -22.00
C LEU A 260 -0.92 -3.41 -22.68
N THR A 261 0.12 -2.90 -22.05
CA THR A 261 1.53 -3.12 -22.41
C THR A 261 2.20 -3.94 -21.32
N VAL A 262 2.82 -5.07 -21.68
CA VAL A 262 3.66 -5.86 -20.78
C VAL A 262 5.06 -5.94 -21.38
N ASP A 263 6.04 -5.29 -20.76
CA ASP A 263 7.40 -5.13 -21.30
C ASP A 263 8.46 -5.58 -20.29
N SER A 264 9.51 -6.25 -20.76
CA SER A 264 10.68 -6.56 -19.92
C SER A 264 10.38 -7.26 -18.59
N CYS A 265 9.28 -8.03 -18.51
CA CYS A 265 8.88 -8.77 -17.32
C CYS A 265 9.42 -10.21 -17.32
N TYR A 266 9.64 -10.76 -16.13
CA TYR A 266 9.98 -12.15 -15.88
C TYR A 266 8.77 -12.88 -15.28
N ILE A 267 8.39 -14.03 -15.82
CA ILE A 267 7.27 -14.85 -15.31
C ILE A 267 7.77 -16.28 -15.14
N ASP A 268 7.67 -16.82 -13.92
CA ASP A 268 8.10 -18.17 -13.59
C ASP A 268 7.12 -18.89 -12.67
N ASN A 269 6.93 -20.19 -12.95
CA ASN A 269 6.13 -21.17 -12.20
C ASN A 269 4.80 -20.63 -11.63
N SER A 270 4.17 -19.69 -12.35
CA SER A 270 2.89 -19.11 -11.96
C SER A 270 1.77 -19.86 -12.69
N ILE A 271 0.88 -20.46 -11.92
CA ILE A 271 -0.20 -21.30 -12.46
C ILE A 271 -1.37 -20.37 -12.79
N SER A 272 -1.50 -19.98 -14.07
CA SER A 272 -2.70 -19.29 -14.60
C SER A 272 -2.82 -19.46 -16.12
N ASN A 273 -4.02 -19.25 -16.66
CA ASN A 273 -4.18 -18.89 -18.07
C ASN A 273 -3.60 -17.48 -18.19
N THR A 274 -2.46 -17.28 -18.85
CA THR A 274 -1.58 -16.13 -18.54
C THR A 274 -2.24 -14.75 -18.73
N PHE A 275 -3.17 -14.59 -19.67
CA PHE A 275 -3.87 -13.33 -19.95
C PHE A 275 -5.31 -13.58 -20.44
N TYR A 276 -6.30 -12.82 -19.94
CA TYR A 276 -7.71 -12.91 -20.41
C TYR A 276 -8.03 -11.90 -21.54
N SER A 277 -7.08 -11.64 -22.43
CA SER A 277 -7.34 -10.96 -23.70
C SER A 277 -6.28 -11.38 -24.72
N SER A 278 -6.60 -11.23 -26.00
CA SER A 278 -5.79 -11.58 -27.17
C SER A 278 -4.54 -10.70 -27.32
N ILE A 279 -3.72 -10.64 -26.27
CA ILE A 279 -2.51 -9.84 -26.20
C ILE A 279 -1.32 -10.76 -26.41
N VAL A 280 -0.59 -10.49 -27.48
CA VAL A 280 0.73 -11.07 -27.72
C VAL A 280 1.74 -10.18 -26.98
N PRO A 281 2.42 -10.67 -25.93
CA PRO A 281 3.43 -9.88 -25.24
C PRO A 281 4.53 -9.42 -26.21
N THR A 282 4.82 -8.13 -26.27
CA THR A 282 5.93 -7.59 -27.07
C THR A 282 7.20 -7.56 -26.23
N ASN A 283 8.33 -7.99 -26.78
CA ASN A 283 9.62 -8.06 -26.05
C ASN A 283 9.56 -8.83 -24.72
N THR A 284 8.75 -9.88 -24.64
CA THR A 284 8.96 -10.87 -23.58
C THR A 284 10.36 -11.44 -23.76
N ARG A 285 11.20 -11.33 -22.73
CA ARG A 285 12.30 -12.28 -22.61
C ARG A 285 11.60 -13.63 -22.61
N GLY A 286 11.85 -14.45 -23.63
CA GLY A 286 11.13 -15.71 -23.83
C GLY A 286 11.13 -16.56 -22.55
N LEU A 287 10.27 -17.58 -22.50
CA LEU A 287 10.36 -18.64 -21.49
C LEU A 287 11.82 -19.14 -21.46
N PHE A 288 12.62 -18.63 -20.53
CA PHE A 288 13.84 -19.30 -20.16
C PHE A 288 13.34 -20.50 -19.36
N THR A 289 13.24 -21.66 -20.01
CA THR A 289 13.28 -22.95 -19.33
C THR A 289 14.68 -23.09 -18.75
N ASN A 290 14.95 -22.31 -17.70
CA ASN A 290 16.21 -22.41 -17.01
C ASN A 290 16.08 -23.64 -16.11
N ASN A 291 16.70 -24.74 -16.54
CA ASN A 291 17.04 -25.87 -15.68
C ASN A 291 18.05 -25.39 -14.62
N LEU A 292 17.64 -24.47 -13.73
CA LEU A 292 18.42 -24.09 -12.56
C LEU A 292 18.26 -25.18 -11.51
N THR A 293 18.84 -26.33 -11.79
CA THR A 293 19.43 -27.16 -10.74
C THR A 293 20.50 -26.32 -10.05
N ASN A 294 20.31 -26.08 -8.75
CA ASN A 294 21.30 -25.55 -7.81
C ASN A 294 21.95 -24.21 -8.18
N TYR A 295 21.32 -23.09 -7.83
CA TYR A 295 22.09 -21.95 -7.32
C TYR A 295 21.42 -21.38 -6.07
N GLN A 296 22.17 -21.42 -4.97
CA GLN A 296 21.95 -20.61 -3.79
C GLN A 296 22.11 -19.14 -4.18
N THR A 297 21.06 -18.52 -4.70
CA THR A 297 20.96 -17.06 -4.67
C THR A 297 20.50 -16.68 -3.28
N GLU A 298 21.40 -16.07 -2.51
CA GLU A 298 21.03 -15.28 -1.34
C GLU A 298 20.09 -14.17 -1.81
N PHE A 299 18.79 -14.46 -1.76
CA PHE A 299 17.82 -13.42 -1.52
C PHE A 299 18.35 -12.62 -0.33
N ALA A 300 18.25 -11.29 -0.39
CA ALA A 300 18.07 -10.51 0.82
C ALA A 300 16.71 -10.87 1.44
N ILE A 301 16.52 -12.15 1.79
CA ILE A 301 15.73 -12.53 2.95
C ILE A 301 16.38 -11.71 4.04
N ILE A 302 15.65 -10.73 4.57
CA ILE A 302 15.94 -10.17 5.88
C ILE A 302 16.15 -11.41 6.75
N LYS A 303 17.42 -11.71 7.03
CA LYS A 303 17.82 -12.85 7.82
C LYS A 303 16.94 -12.75 9.05
N LYS A 304 16.26 -13.85 9.39
CA LYS A 304 15.43 -13.99 10.60
C LYS A 304 16.36 -13.94 11.83
N THR A 305 17.13 -12.88 11.93
CA THR A 305 17.84 -12.43 13.09
C THR A 305 16.75 -12.07 14.06
N LYS A 306 16.88 -12.52 15.31
CA LYS A 306 15.93 -12.28 16.40
C LYS A 306 15.67 -10.77 16.58
N TYR A 307 14.78 -10.18 15.80
CA TYR A 307 14.32 -8.79 16.00
C TYR A 307 13.37 -8.68 17.20
N ILE A 308 12.97 -9.80 17.81
CA ILE A 308 12.20 -9.82 19.05
C ILE A 308 12.95 -9.10 20.18
N GLU A 309 14.29 -9.10 20.21
CA GLU A 309 15.05 -8.45 21.28
C GLU A 309 15.18 -6.91 21.12
N TYR A 310 15.06 -6.37 19.90
CA TYR A 310 15.18 -4.92 19.68
C TYR A 310 13.90 -4.14 20.00
N PHE A 311 12.73 -4.77 19.87
CA PHE A 311 11.45 -4.14 20.22
C PHE A 311 11.02 -4.42 21.68
N SER A 312 11.63 -5.39 22.38
CA SER A 312 11.27 -5.72 23.77
C SER A 312 11.86 -4.81 24.83
N HIS A 313 12.84 -3.95 24.50
CA HIS A 313 13.58 -3.15 25.49
C HIS A 313 13.28 -1.65 25.50
N ARG A 314 12.38 -1.18 24.63
CA ARG A 314 11.90 0.20 24.70
C ARG A 314 10.39 0.14 24.66
N PHE A 315 9.74 0.20 25.82
CA PHE A 315 8.62 1.09 26.14
C PHE A 315 7.91 0.61 27.42
N PRO A 316 7.65 1.53 28.38
CA PRO A 316 6.88 1.21 29.58
C PRO A 316 5.40 0.95 29.26
N ARG A 317 4.80 0.14 30.12
CA ARG A 317 3.39 -0.25 30.14
C ARG A 317 2.42 0.95 30.26
N ARG A 318 1.28 0.77 29.57
CA ARG A 318 -0.12 1.11 29.92
C ARG A 318 -0.68 2.51 29.62
N ARG A 319 -1.89 2.41 29.02
CA ARG A 319 -3.11 3.25 29.07
C ARG A 319 -3.13 4.55 28.26
N LEU A 320 -4.10 4.64 27.33
CA LEU A 320 -5.27 5.55 27.28
C LEU A 320 -6.15 5.15 26.06
N LEU A 321 -7.39 4.68 26.28
CA LEU A 321 -8.72 5.30 26.00
C LEU A 321 -9.08 5.34 24.49
N ASN A 322 -10.07 4.58 23.98
CA ASN A 322 -11.54 4.65 24.15
C ASN A 322 -12.12 6.07 23.99
N ILE A 323 -12.73 6.29 22.81
CA ILE A 323 -14.02 6.99 22.67
C ILE A 323 -15.10 5.91 22.69
#